data_AF-A0A9J5YKK8-F1
#
_entry.id   AF-A0A9J5YKK8-F1
#
_cell.length_a   1.000
_cell.length_b   1.000
_cell.length_c   1.000
_cell.angle_alpha   90.00
_cell.angle_beta   90.00
_cell.angle_gamma   90.00
#
_symmetry.space_group_name_H-M   'P 1'
#
loop_
_entity.id
_entity.type
_entity.pdbx_description
1 polymer ?
#
loop_
_entity_poly.entity_id
_entity_poly.type
_entity_poly.pdbx_seq_one_letter_code
_entity_poly.pdbx_strand_id
1 'polypeptide(L)'
;MLCLFPKTLNPQFLVRSFNTTRSKAFTVRSMSSGSRMFQLKVDPLTGNSEWVVIEEDEASGDATKQLLANTSYLDMLNDTRRNKAYREAIDKTITKPCHVLDIGAGTGLLSMMAAQAMDSGDSVESSGSKGMVTACESYLPMVKLMRKVLHANGMQRKIRIINKRSDELEVGVDMPSRADVLVSEILDSELLGEGLIPTLQHAHDQLLVDNPKTVPYRATVYGQVFDHGYHI
;
A
#
# COMPACT_ATOMS: atom_id res chain seq x y z
N MET A 1 30.70 -55.25 -18.25
CA MET A 1 30.40 -55.83 -16.93
C MET A 1 29.05 -55.22 -16.50
N LEU A 2 27.88 -55.62 -17.04
CA LEU A 2 27.13 -56.88 -16.84
C LEU A 2 27.06 -57.22 -15.34
N CYS A 3 25.92 -57.23 -14.63
CA CYS A 3 24.68 -58.00 -14.80
C CYS A 3 23.64 -57.50 -13.75
N LEU A 4 22.35 -57.24 -14.09
CA LEU A 4 21.20 -58.17 -14.13
C LEU A 4 20.55 -58.51 -12.75
N PHE A 5 19.27 -58.08 -12.60
CA PHE A 5 18.16 -58.70 -11.83
C PHE A 5 18.09 -60.25 -12.06
N PRO A 6 17.36 -61.12 -11.29
CA PRO A 6 15.89 -60.99 -11.05
C PRO A 6 15.17 -61.88 -9.96
N LYS A 7 13.80 -61.84 -9.97
CA LYS A 7 12.77 -62.87 -9.57
C LYS A 7 12.42 -63.02 -8.06
N THR A 8 11.19 -63.33 -7.58
CA THR A 8 9.81 -63.56 -8.10
C THR A 8 8.79 -63.70 -6.94
N LEU A 9 7.55 -63.23 -7.19
CA LEU A 9 6.18 -63.60 -6.71
C LEU A 9 5.86 -64.70 -5.65
N ASN A 10 5.03 -64.29 -4.65
CA ASN A 10 3.70 -64.79 -4.15
C ASN A 10 3.52 -66.25 -3.61
N PRO A 11 2.37 -66.64 -3.00
CA PRO A 11 1.37 -65.97 -2.11
C PRO A 11 1.04 -66.81 -0.84
N GLN A 12 0.27 -66.31 0.14
CA GLN A 12 -0.83 -67.08 0.78
C GLN A 12 -1.68 -66.28 1.78
N PHE A 13 -2.97 -66.61 1.75
CA PHE A 13 -4.13 -66.10 2.47
C PHE A 13 -4.06 -66.22 4.01
N LEU A 14 -4.63 -65.25 4.72
CA LEU A 14 -5.60 -65.54 5.78
C LEU A 14 -6.60 -64.40 5.99
N VAL A 15 -7.88 -64.77 6.00
CA VAL A 15 -9.08 -63.95 6.19
C VAL A 15 -9.41 -63.78 7.68
N ARG A 16 -9.93 -62.60 8.08
CA ARG A 16 -10.99 -62.35 9.11
C ARG A 16 -11.10 -60.83 9.36
N SER A 17 -12.02 -60.11 8.71
CA SER A 17 -13.43 -59.84 9.00
C SER A 17 -13.72 -58.73 10.04
N PHE A 18 -14.60 -57.81 9.61
CA PHE A 18 -15.45 -56.87 10.35
C PHE A 18 -14.81 -55.64 11.03
N ASN A 19 -15.02 -54.45 10.44
CA ASN A 19 -16.16 -53.61 10.83
C ASN A 19 -16.37 -52.44 9.87
N THR A 20 -17.64 -52.25 9.51
CA THR A 20 -18.14 -51.10 8.77
C THR A 20 -18.06 -49.86 9.66
N THR A 21 -17.28 -48.86 9.25
CA THR A 21 -17.47 -47.49 9.77
C THR A 21 -17.53 -46.52 8.60
N ARG A 22 -18.71 -45.91 8.52
CA ARG A 22 -19.16 -44.87 7.60
C ARG A 22 -18.13 -43.74 7.53
N SER A 23 -17.49 -43.57 6.36
CA SER A 23 -16.65 -42.42 6.05
C SER A 23 -17.49 -41.14 6.16
N LYS A 24 -17.28 -40.35 7.22
CA LYS A 24 -17.76 -38.97 7.27
C LYS A 24 -16.97 -38.18 6.24
N ALA A 25 -17.63 -37.72 5.20
CA ALA A 25 -17.11 -36.69 4.32
C ALA A 25 -16.70 -35.49 5.17
N PHE A 26 -15.41 -35.15 5.19
CA PHE A 26 -14.95 -33.88 5.69
C PHE A 26 -15.29 -32.83 4.64
N THR A 27 -16.38 -32.10 4.85
CA THR A 27 -16.58 -30.82 4.20
C THR A 27 -15.56 -29.86 4.79
N VAL A 28 -14.51 -29.52 4.02
CA VAL A 28 -13.69 -28.35 4.31
C VAL A 28 -14.61 -27.14 4.16
N ARG A 29 -15.05 -26.58 5.28
CA ARG A 29 -15.66 -25.25 5.28
C ARG A 29 -14.56 -24.26 4.95
N SER A 30 -14.63 -23.67 3.76
CA SER A 30 -13.91 -22.44 3.45
C SER A 30 -14.34 -21.38 4.48
N MET A 31 -13.43 -20.98 5.37
CA MET A 31 -13.62 -19.81 6.20
C MET A 31 -13.30 -18.60 5.32
N SER A 32 -14.31 -17.83 4.94
CA SER A 32 -14.08 -16.50 4.37
C SER A 32 -13.44 -15.64 5.46
N SER A 33 -12.16 -15.30 5.28
CA SER A 33 -11.50 -14.28 6.09
C SER A 33 -12.12 -12.94 5.73
N GLY A 34 -13.18 -12.53 6.43
CA GLY A 34 -13.76 -11.20 6.30
C GLY A 34 -12.67 -10.14 6.54
N SER A 35 -12.58 -9.17 5.64
CA SER A 35 -11.64 -8.06 5.80
C SER A 35 -12.13 -7.17 6.96
N ARG A 36 -11.28 -6.97 7.97
CA ARG A 36 -11.58 -6.10 9.11
C ARG A 36 -11.00 -4.72 8.81
N MET A 37 -11.88 -3.72 8.71
CA MET A 37 -11.49 -2.32 8.56
C MET A 37 -11.56 -1.63 9.93
N PHE A 38 -10.52 -0.87 10.27
CA PHE A 38 -10.53 0.00 11.45
C PHE A 38 -10.88 1.41 10.99
N GLN A 39 -12.01 1.93 11.45
CA GLN A 39 -12.39 3.32 11.21
C GLN A 39 -12.20 4.10 12.52
N LEU A 40 -11.41 5.16 12.47
CA LEU A 40 -11.33 6.12 13.56
C LEU A 40 -12.63 6.93 13.56
N LYS A 41 -13.41 6.81 14.63
CA LYS A 41 -14.63 7.58 14.83
C LYS A 41 -14.40 8.55 15.97
N VAL A 42 -14.56 9.84 15.69
CA VAL A 42 -14.47 10.89 16.70
C VAL A 42 -15.88 11.19 17.18
N ASP A 43 -16.09 11.11 18.48
CA ASP A 43 -17.33 11.56 19.12
C ASP A 43 -17.39 13.09 19.04
N PRO A 44 -18.38 13.67 18.30
CA PRO A 44 -18.47 15.11 18.12
C PRO A 44 -18.85 15.87 19.40
N LEU A 45 -19.35 15.18 20.42
CA LEU A 45 -19.76 15.78 21.70
C LEU A 45 -18.65 15.74 22.75
N THR A 46 -17.80 14.71 22.72
CA THR A 46 -16.77 14.51 23.74
C THR A 46 -15.34 14.70 23.23
N GLY A 47 -15.15 14.74 21.91
CA GLY A 47 -13.83 14.81 21.26
C GLY A 47 -13.01 13.53 21.38
N ASN A 48 -13.52 12.50 22.05
CA ASN A 48 -12.84 11.23 22.20
C ASN A 48 -12.86 10.46 20.88
N SER A 49 -11.76 9.80 20.56
CA SER A 49 -11.65 8.98 19.36
C SER A 49 -11.70 7.50 19.72
N GLU A 50 -12.58 6.75 19.05
CA GLU A 50 -12.70 5.31 19.17
C GLU A 50 -12.34 4.63 17.85
N TRP A 51 -11.57 3.54 17.92
CA TRP A 51 -11.29 2.69 16.77
C TRP A 51 -12.38 1.64 16.64
N VAL A 52 -13.26 1.81 15.67
CA VAL A 52 -14.38 0.88 15.42
C VAL A 52 -13.94 -0.14 14.38
N VAL A 53 -14.11 -1.43 14.71
CA VAL A 53 -13.89 -2.53 13.77
C VAL A 53 -15.16 -2.73 12.95
N ILE A 54 -15.05 -2.49 11.64
CA ILE A 54 -16.10 -2.74 10.67
C ILE A 54 -15.75 -4.05 9.95
N GLU A 55 -16.63 -5.04 10.08
CA GLU A 55 -16.53 -6.29 9.34
C GLU A 55 -17.18 -6.08 7.96
N GLU A 56 -16.38 -6.19 6.88
CA GLU A 56 -16.91 -6.12 5.52
C GLU A 56 -17.49 -7.49 5.12
N ASP A 57 -18.81 -7.56 4.93
CA ASP A 57 -19.43 -8.65 4.19
C ASP A 57 -19.06 -8.52 2.70
N GLU A 58 -18.32 -9.50 2.14
CA GLU A 58 -17.78 -9.50 0.76
C GLU A 58 -18.84 -9.60 -0.36
N ALA A 59 -20.05 -9.09 -0.15
CA ALA A 59 -21.18 -9.30 -1.07
C ALA A 59 -21.92 -8.02 -1.44
N SER A 60 -21.23 -6.97 -1.90
CA SER A 60 -21.82 -6.02 -2.86
C SER A 60 -20.77 -5.02 -3.37
N GLY A 61 -20.83 -4.67 -4.66
CA GLY A 61 -20.12 -3.51 -5.21
C GLY A 61 -20.55 -2.15 -4.60
N ASP A 62 -21.43 -2.17 -3.61
CA ASP A 62 -21.92 -1.03 -2.86
C ASP A 62 -20.91 -0.59 -1.78
N ALA A 63 -20.17 -1.53 -1.17
CA ALA A 63 -19.18 -1.22 -0.14
C ALA A 63 -18.07 -0.28 -0.65
N THR A 64 -17.54 -0.51 -1.87
CA THR A 64 -16.55 0.39 -2.48
C THR A 64 -17.13 1.77 -2.80
N LYS A 65 -18.43 1.84 -3.10
CA LYS A 65 -19.11 3.10 -3.44
C LYS A 65 -19.41 3.94 -2.19
N GLN A 66 -19.86 3.29 -1.12
CA GLN A 66 -20.08 3.91 0.20
C GLN A 66 -18.75 4.34 0.84
N LEU A 67 -17.71 3.54 0.68
CA LEU A 67 -16.36 3.85 1.15
C LEU A 67 -15.78 5.09 0.47
N LEU A 68 -15.80 5.14 -0.86
CA LEU A 68 -15.32 6.32 -1.60
C LEU A 68 -16.14 7.57 -1.28
N ALA A 69 -17.44 7.42 -1.01
CA ALA A 69 -18.33 8.52 -0.65
C ALA A 69 -18.05 9.13 0.73
N ASN A 70 -17.48 8.35 1.65
CA ASN A 70 -17.17 8.80 3.02
C ASN A 70 -15.72 9.23 3.22
N THR A 71 -14.88 9.07 2.20
CA THR A 71 -13.47 9.47 2.23
C THR A 71 -13.25 10.79 1.50
N SER A 72 -12.25 11.56 1.91
CA SER A 72 -11.81 12.78 1.22
C SER A 72 -11.07 12.52 -0.11
N TYR A 73 -10.88 11.26 -0.53
CA TYR A 73 -10.10 10.91 -1.73
C TYR A 73 -10.58 11.63 -3.00
N LEU A 74 -11.89 11.77 -3.21
CA LEU A 74 -12.40 12.44 -4.41
C LEU A 74 -12.14 13.95 -4.38
N ASP A 75 -12.30 14.59 -3.22
CA ASP A 75 -11.99 16.01 -3.05
C ASP A 75 -10.49 16.27 -3.26
N MET A 76 -9.65 15.40 -2.68
CA MET A 76 -8.21 15.39 -2.86
C MET A 76 -7.80 15.23 -4.34
N LEU A 77 -8.44 14.32 -5.08
CA LEU A 77 -8.19 14.14 -6.51
C LEU A 77 -8.64 15.34 -7.35
N ASN A 78 -9.71 16.03 -6.94
CA ASN A 78 -10.21 17.23 -7.62
C ASN A 78 -9.47 18.51 -7.23
N ASP A 79 -8.65 18.49 -6.17
CA ASP A 79 -7.78 19.61 -5.80
C ASP A 79 -6.62 19.76 -6.82
N THR A 80 -6.93 20.54 -7.86
CA THR A 80 -6.01 20.81 -8.96
C THR A 80 -4.77 21.58 -8.50
N ARG A 81 -4.89 22.45 -7.49
CA ARG A 81 -3.78 23.25 -6.99
C ARG A 81 -2.78 22.36 -6.25
N ARG A 82 -3.29 21.49 -5.37
CA ARG A 82 -2.50 20.47 -4.66
C ARG A 82 -1.79 19.54 -5.63
N ASN A 83 -2.53 18.96 -6.57
CA ASN A 83 -1.97 18.01 -7.55
C ASN A 83 -0.91 18.66 -8.45
N LYS A 84 -1.11 19.92 -8.85
CA LYS A 84 -0.12 20.69 -9.61
C LYS A 84 1.15 20.95 -8.79
N ALA A 85 1.01 21.32 -7.52
CA ALA A 85 2.15 21.56 -6.63
C ALA A 85 2.99 20.29 -6.44
N TYR A 86 2.35 19.14 -6.23
CA TYR A 86 3.04 17.85 -6.18
C TYR A 86 3.73 17.52 -7.50
N ARG A 87 3.05 17.67 -8.63
CA ARG A 87 3.64 17.43 -9.96
C ARG A 87 4.91 18.26 -10.17
N GLU A 88 4.85 19.57 -9.92
CA GLU A 88 6.00 20.45 -10.08
C GLU A 88 7.16 20.10 -9.13
N ALA A 89 6.86 19.71 -7.89
CA ALA A 89 7.86 19.30 -6.92
C ALA A 89 8.53 17.97 -7.31
N ILE A 90 7.73 16.99 -7.78
CA ILE A 90 8.21 15.69 -8.26
C ILE A 90 9.11 15.87 -9.49
N ASP A 91 8.66 16.63 -10.49
CA ASP A 91 9.43 16.88 -11.72
C ASP A 91 10.79 17.58 -11.42
N LYS A 92 10.82 18.50 -10.44
CA LYS A 92 12.08 19.15 -10.00
C LYS A 92 12.99 18.23 -9.19
N THR A 93 12.42 17.26 -8.48
CA THR A 93 13.15 16.37 -7.57
C THR A 93 13.78 15.20 -8.32
N ILE A 94 13.02 14.61 -9.26
CA ILE A 94 13.34 13.45 -10.06
C ILE A 94 13.85 13.90 -11.42
N THR A 95 15.15 14.17 -11.53
CA THR A 95 15.79 14.61 -12.77
C THR A 95 16.52 13.49 -13.52
N LYS A 96 16.58 12.30 -12.91
CA LYS A 96 17.23 11.10 -13.45
C LYS A 96 16.54 9.85 -12.90
N PRO A 97 16.66 8.70 -13.58
CA PRO A 97 16.20 7.42 -13.04
C PRO A 97 16.76 7.17 -11.63
N CYS A 98 15.88 6.86 -10.68
CA CYS A 98 16.21 6.59 -9.27
C CYS A 98 15.18 5.63 -8.66
N HIS A 99 15.36 5.24 -7.40
CA HIS A 99 14.35 4.52 -6.63
C HIS A 99 13.50 5.50 -5.83
N VAL A 100 12.21 5.55 -6.15
CA VAL A 100 11.20 6.35 -5.44
C VAL A 100 10.36 5.45 -4.54
N LEU A 101 10.15 5.87 -3.29
CA LEU A 101 9.19 5.28 -2.36
C LEU A 101 8.01 6.25 -2.20
N ASP A 102 6.79 5.77 -2.47
CA ASP A 102 5.52 6.48 -2.26
C ASP A 102 4.79 5.88 -1.05
N ILE A 103 4.73 6.61 0.08
CA ILE A 103 4.08 6.17 1.32
C ILE A 103 2.68 6.77 1.42
N GLY A 104 1.68 5.91 1.61
CA GLY A 104 0.27 6.32 1.61
C GLY A 104 -0.22 6.54 0.18
N ALA A 105 0.16 5.63 -0.72
CA ALA A 105 0.04 5.86 -2.15
C ALA A 105 -1.42 6.00 -2.65
N GLY A 106 -2.42 5.57 -1.88
CA GLY A 106 -3.84 5.78 -2.18
C GLY A 106 -4.23 5.25 -3.55
N THR A 107 -4.58 6.14 -4.48
CA THR A 107 -4.92 5.79 -5.88
C THR A 107 -3.70 5.56 -6.78
N GLY A 108 -2.50 5.88 -6.30
CA GLY A 108 -1.24 5.82 -7.04
C GLY A 108 -0.94 7.06 -7.88
N LEU A 109 -1.63 8.19 -7.64
CA LEU A 109 -1.44 9.41 -8.43
C LEU A 109 0.02 9.91 -8.37
N LEU A 110 0.59 10.02 -7.17
CA LEU A 110 1.96 10.51 -6.98
C LEU A 110 2.98 9.52 -7.53
N SER A 111 2.78 8.22 -7.31
CA SER A 111 3.54 7.15 -7.97
C SER A 111 3.57 7.27 -9.50
N MET A 112 2.43 7.57 -10.14
CA MET A 112 2.36 7.78 -11.59
C MET A 112 3.11 9.05 -12.02
N MET A 113 2.99 10.15 -11.28
CA MET A 113 3.78 11.37 -11.54
C MET A 113 5.28 11.08 -11.45
N ALA A 114 5.73 10.35 -10.43
CA ALA A 114 7.13 9.99 -10.24
C ALA A 114 7.67 9.11 -11.37
N ALA A 115 6.89 8.11 -11.79
CA ALA A 115 7.26 7.25 -12.92
C ALA A 115 7.36 8.05 -14.24
N GLN A 116 6.46 8.99 -14.50
CA GLN A 116 6.51 9.87 -15.68
C GLN A 116 7.71 10.82 -15.64
N ALA A 117 8.06 11.37 -14.48
CA ALA A 117 9.22 12.24 -14.32
C ALA A 117 10.52 11.49 -14.69
N MET A 118 10.63 10.20 -14.36
CA MET A 118 11.79 9.38 -14.76
C MET A 118 11.87 9.11 -16.27
N ASP A 119 10.73 9.02 -16.96
CA ASP A 119 10.68 8.73 -18.41
C ASP A 119 10.99 9.97 -19.28
N SER A 120 10.84 11.18 -18.73
CA SER A 120 10.98 12.44 -19.47
C SER A 120 12.40 13.01 -19.50
N GLY A 121 13.37 12.34 -18.86
CA GLY A 121 14.78 12.70 -18.96
C GLY A 121 15.35 12.32 -20.34
N ASP A 122 16.07 13.24 -20.99
CA ASP A 122 16.78 13.10 -22.28
C ASP A 122 17.95 12.09 -22.26
N SER A 123 17.84 10.97 -21.54
CA SER A 123 18.85 9.92 -21.55
C SER A 123 18.78 9.08 -22.84
N VAL A 124 19.27 9.68 -23.92
CA VAL A 124 20.07 8.98 -24.92
C VAL A 124 21.25 8.36 -24.16
N GLU A 125 21.47 7.06 -24.34
CA GLU A 125 22.53 6.24 -23.71
C GLU A 125 22.17 5.47 -22.41
N SER A 126 21.81 4.19 -22.61
CA SER A 126 22.65 3.03 -22.24
C SER A 126 23.18 2.86 -20.81
N SER A 127 22.66 3.55 -19.80
CA SER A 127 22.93 3.17 -18.40
C SER A 127 21.86 2.20 -17.90
N GLY A 128 22.24 0.94 -17.69
CA GLY A 128 21.35 -0.21 -17.44
C GLY A 128 20.50 -0.17 -16.17
N SER A 129 20.42 0.94 -15.44
CA SER A 129 19.56 1.07 -14.25
C SER A 129 18.24 1.73 -14.60
N LYS A 130 17.19 0.90 -14.74
CA LYS A 130 15.80 1.37 -14.89
C LYS A 130 15.36 1.99 -13.56
N GLY A 131 14.87 3.23 -13.61
CA GLY A 131 14.22 3.86 -12.46
C GLY A 131 13.03 3.02 -11.99
N MET A 132 12.72 3.07 -10.70
CA MET A 132 11.70 2.23 -10.07
C MET A 132 10.89 3.03 -9.07
N VAL A 133 9.58 2.81 -9.07
CA VAL A 133 8.67 3.33 -8.04
C VAL A 133 8.15 2.16 -7.20
N THR A 134 8.35 2.23 -5.89
CA THR A 134 7.69 1.37 -4.90
C THR A 134 6.59 2.18 -4.22
N ALA A 135 5.36 1.68 -4.28
CA ALA A 135 4.20 2.31 -3.65
C ALA A 135 3.70 1.41 -2.52
N CYS A 136 3.59 1.93 -1.30
CA CYS A 136 2.95 1.21 -0.20
C CYS A 136 1.64 1.87 0.22
N GLU A 137 0.63 1.02 0.39
CA GLU A 137 -0.70 1.40 0.85
C GLU A 137 -1.19 0.28 1.76
N SER A 138 -1.62 0.62 2.97
CA SER A 138 -2.10 -0.34 3.97
C SER A 138 -3.55 -0.75 3.76
N TYR A 139 -4.34 0.11 3.11
CA TYR A 139 -5.76 -0.12 2.96
C TYR A 139 -6.06 -0.91 1.67
N LEU A 140 -6.40 -2.19 1.85
CA LEU A 140 -6.58 -3.15 0.76
C LEU A 140 -7.56 -2.69 -0.36
N PRO A 141 -8.73 -2.08 -0.07
CA PRO A 141 -9.60 -1.54 -1.11
C PRO A 141 -8.91 -0.51 -2.00
N MET A 142 -8.06 0.35 -1.42
CA MET A 142 -7.27 1.32 -2.18
C MET A 142 -6.17 0.66 -3.00
N VAL A 143 -5.50 -0.38 -2.48
CA VAL A 143 -4.58 -1.21 -3.29
C VAL A 143 -5.27 -1.83 -4.51
N LYS A 144 -6.48 -2.37 -4.32
CA LYS A 144 -7.29 -2.94 -5.41
C LYS A 144 -7.67 -1.86 -6.44
N LEU A 145 -8.03 -0.67 -5.99
CA LEU A 145 -8.33 0.48 -6.85
C LEU A 145 -7.08 0.95 -7.62
N MET A 146 -5.96 1.16 -6.93
CA MET A 146 -4.68 1.56 -7.50
C MET A 146 -4.25 0.63 -8.64
N ARG A 147 -4.36 -0.70 -8.45
CA ARG A 147 -4.06 -1.67 -9.52
C ARG A 147 -4.89 -1.43 -10.78
N LYS A 148 -6.19 -1.12 -10.64
CA LYS A 148 -7.09 -0.80 -11.77
C LYS A 148 -6.69 0.53 -12.42
N VAL A 149 -6.39 1.55 -11.62
CA VAL A 149 -5.94 2.87 -12.10
C VAL A 149 -4.65 2.73 -12.90
N LEU A 150 -3.64 2.02 -12.38
CA LEU A 150 -2.39 1.79 -13.08
C LEU A 150 -2.57 1.01 -14.37
N HIS A 151 -3.45 -0.01 -14.38
CA HIS A 151 -3.74 -0.77 -15.58
C HIS A 151 -4.41 0.11 -16.66
N ALA A 152 -5.39 0.93 -16.27
CA ALA A 152 -6.07 1.85 -17.17
C ALA A 152 -5.13 2.90 -17.78
N ASN A 153 -4.05 3.27 -17.08
CA ASN A 153 -3.03 4.20 -17.54
C ASN A 153 -1.81 3.51 -18.21
N GLY A 154 -1.80 2.17 -18.34
CA GLY A 154 -0.68 1.43 -18.93
C GLY A 154 0.60 1.45 -18.07
N MET A 155 0.50 1.70 -16.77
CA MET A 155 1.63 1.88 -15.83
C MET A 155 1.81 0.71 -14.85
N GLN A 156 1.05 -0.38 -15.01
CA GLN A 156 1.07 -1.53 -14.11
C GLN A 156 2.44 -2.24 -13.99
N ARG A 157 3.34 -2.03 -14.95
CA ARG A 157 4.71 -2.58 -14.94
C ARG A 157 5.78 -1.58 -14.46
N LYS A 158 5.40 -0.31 -14.26
CA LYS A 158 6.33 0.78 -13.86
C LYS A 158 6.37 0.99 -12.35
N ILE A 159 5.27 0.66 -11.67
CA ILE A 159 5.09 0.89 -10.23
C ILE A 159 4.85 -0.45 -9.56
N ARG A 160 5.63 -0.72 -8.51
CA ARG A 160 5.52 -1.91 -7.69
C ARG A 160 4.68 -1.61 -6.46
N ILE A 161 3.49 -2.22 -6.38
CA ILE A 161 2.53 -1.97 -5.31
C ILE A 161 2.73 -2.99 -4.18
N ILE A 162 2.83 -2.51 -2.95
CA ILE A 162 2.96 -3.31 -1.73
C ILE A 162 1.79 -3.00 -0.81
N ASN A 163 1.03 -4.02 -0.43
CA ASN A 163 -0.08 -3.87 0.52
C ASN A 163 0.41 -4.07 1.94
N LYS A 164 1.04 -3.04 2.49
CA LYS A 164 1.60 -3.00 3.84
C LYS A 164 1.64 -1.55 4.31
N ARG A 165 1.70 -1.35 5.62
CA ARG A 165 2.12 -0.07 6.18
C ARG A 165 3.63 0.13 5.94
N SER A 166 4.08 1.37 5.93
CA SER A 166 5.49 1.70 5.74
C SER A 166 6.39 1.14 6.84
N ASP A 167 5.91 1.06 8.08
CA ASP A 167 6.63 0.50 9.24
C ASP A 167 6.72 -1.04 9.25
N GLU A 168 6.13 -1.70 8.25
CA GLU A 168 6.20 -3.15 8.04
C GLU A 168 7.02 -3.53 6.80
N LEU A 169 7.59 -2.54 6.11
CA LEU A 169 8.40 -2.75 4.92
C LEU A 169 9.84 -3.10 5.31
N GLU A 170 10.38 -4.11 4.62
CA GLU A 170 11.77 -4.53 4.81
C GLU A 170 12.57 -4.44 3.50
N VAL A 171 13.76 -3.82 3.58
CA VAL A 171 14.72 -3.82 2.47
C VAL A 171 15.37 -5.22 2.38
N GLY A 172 15.43 -5.77 1.17
CA GLY A 172 15.81 -7.15 0.86
C GLY A 172 14.62 -8.10 0.68
N VAL A 173 13.45 -7.75 1.24
CA VAL A 173 12.22 -8.56 1.16
C VAL A 173 11.17 -7.86 0.31
N ASP A 174 10.71 -6.71 0.79
CA ASP A 174 9.69 -5.89 0.14
C ASP A 174 10.32 -4.90 -0.84
N MET A 175 11.53 -4.39 -0.55
CA MET A 175 12.27 -3.43 -1.37
C MET A 175 13.64 -3.95 -1.78
N PRO A 176 14.07 -3.88 -3.05
CA PRO A 176 15.38 -4.40 -3.45
C PRO A 176 16.54 -3.56 -2.89
N SER A 177 16.28 -2.28 -2.61
CA SER A 177 17.23 -1.33 -2.04
C SER A 177 16.49 -0.24 -1.28
N ARG A 178 17.23 0.53 -0.47
CA ARG A 178 16.73 1.80 0.08
C ARG A 178 16.40 2.77 -1.06
N ALA A 179 15.40 3.63 -0.85
CA ALA A 179 14.95 4.60 -1.85
C ALA A 179 15.75 5.91 -1.78
N ASP A 180 15.99 6.52 -2.95
CA ASP A 180 16.67 7.80 -3.11
C ASP A 180 15.73 8.98 -2.86
N VAL A 181 14.44 8.78 -3.15
CA VAL A 181 13.40 9.80 -3.06
C VAL A 181 12.21 9.26 -2.30
N LEU A 182 11.75 9.99 -1.29
CA LEU A 182 10.46 9.77 -0.64
C LEU A 182 9.42 10.73 -1.22
N VAL A 183 8.27 10.20 -1.62
CA VAL A 183 7.06 10.97 -1.89
C VAL A 183 6.00 10.50 -0.90
N SER A 184 5.27 11.42 -0.27
CA SER A 184 4.19 11.04 0.63
C SER A 184 3.17 12.17 0.79
N GLU A 185 1.91 11.79 0.95
CA GLU A 185 0.81 12.70 1.24
C GLU A 185 -0.09 12.10 2.33
N ILE A 186 0.49 11.93 3.52
CA ILE A 186 -0.20 11.50 4.76
C ILE A 186 -0.39 12.70 5.70
N LEU A 187 -0.98 13.77 5.16
CA LEU A 187 -1.12 15.05 5.86
C LEU A 187 -2.60 15.34 6.10
N ASP A 188 -2.95 15.68 7.34
CA ASP A 188 -4.26 16.21 7.69
C ASP A 188 -4.21 17.74 7.91
N SER A 189 -5.34 18.30 8.36
CA SER A 189 -5.46 19.73 8.65
C SER A 189 -4.53 20.19 9.78
N GLU A 190 -4.19 19.30 10.72
CA GLU A 190 -3.26 19.57 11.83
C GLU A 190 -1.81 19.21 11.48
N LEU A 191 -1.55 18.77 10.25
CA LEU A 191 -0.28 18.25 9.71
C LEU A 191 0.17 16.92 10.31
N LEU A 192 -0.04 16.70 11.61
CA LEU A 192 0.56 15.60 12.37
C LEU A 192 -0.42 14.47 12.72
N GLY A 193 -1.72 14.65 12.48
CA GLY A 193 -2.78 13.76 12.97
C GLY A 193 -2.80 12.37 12.31
N GLU A 194 -2.18 12.22 11.14
CA GLU A 194 -2.09 10.93 10.43
C GLU A 194 -0.81 10.14 10.73
N GLY A 195 -0.08 10.49 11.80
CA GLY A 195 1.12 9.75 12.19
C GLY A 195 2.32 10.03 11.27
N LEU A 196 2.42 11.25 10.73
CA LEU A 196 3.50 11.68 9.85
C LEU A 196 4.88 11.46 10.49
N ILE A 197 5.08 11.90 11.74
CA ILE A 197 6.39 11.83 12.42
C ILE A 197 6.92 10.39 12.55
N PRO A 198 6.20 9.43 13.16
CA PRO A 198 6.70 8.06 13.28
C PRO A 198 6.92 7.41 11.91
N THR A 199 6.07 7.71 10.92
CA THR A 199 6.21 7.21 9.56
C THR A 199 7.51 7.70 8.91
N LEU A 200 7.80 9.00 8.98
CA LEU A 200 9.02 9.57 8.42
C LEU A 200 10.27 9.10 9.17
N GLN A 201 10.20 8.96 10.50
CA GLN A 201 11.29 8.44 11.31
C GLN A 201 11.67 7.02 10.89
N HIS A 202 10.69 6.11 10.81
CA HIS A 202 10.93 4.74 10.35
C HIS A 202 11.48 4.72 8.92
N ALA A 203 10.89 5.50 8.01
CA ALA A 203 11.35 5.56 6.63
C ALA A 203 12.82 6.02 6.54
N HIS A 204 13.19 7.07 7.27
CA HIS A 204 14.56 7.55 7.33
C HIS A 204 15.53 6.47 7.85
N ASP A 205 15.17 5.79 8.94
CA ASP A 205 16.05 4.83 9.59
C ASP A 205 16.20 3.53 8.77
N GLN A 206 15.13 3.07 8.12
CA GLN A 206 15.07 1.72 7.54
C GLN A 206 14.92 1.66 6.02
N LEU A 207 14.27 2.66 5.40
CA LEU A 207 13.81 2.56 4.00
C LEU A 207 14.51 3.51 3.03
N LEU A 208 15.12 4.58 3.54
CA LEU A 208 15.75 5.62 2.72
C LEU A 208 17.28 5.56 2.81
N VAL A 209 17.94 6.02 1.75
CA VAL A 209 19.39 6.25 1.74
C VAL A 209 19.75 7.43 2.65
N ASP A 210 21.03 7.59 2.96
CA ASP A 210 21.50 8.81 3.61
C ASP A 210 21.28 10.02 2.71
N ASN A 211 20.78 11.13 3.28
CA ASN A 211 20.42 12.36 2.56
C ASN A 211 19.40 12.12 1.41
N PRO A 212 18.23 11.52 1.70
CA PRO A 212 17.21 11.31 0.68
C PRO A 212 16.60 12.64 0.26
N LYS A 213 16.08 12.71 -0.96
CA LYS A 213 15.20 13.82 -1.33
C LYS A 213 13.77 13.50 -0.90
N THR A 214 13.02 14.50 -0.47
CA THR A 214 11.64 14.29 -0.01
C THR A 214 10.68 15.26 -0.68
N VAL A 215 9.49 14.76 -1.01
CA VAL A 215 8.36 15.56 -1.48
C VAL A 215 7.15 15.20 -0.60
N PRO A 216 6.66 16.13 0.24
CA PRO A 216 7.16 17.50 0.45
C PRO A 216 8.53 17.57 1.17
N TYR A 217 9.29 18.63 0.89
CA TYR A 217 10.61 18.83 1.51
C TYR A 217 10.53 19.33 2.96
N ARG A 218 9.55 20.19 3.26
CA ARG A 218 9.35 20.80 4.56
C ARG A 218 7.90 21.25 4.73
N ALA A 219 7.40 21.21 5.96
CA ALA A 219 6.14 21.81 6.36
C ALA A 219 6.37 22.86 7.46
N THR A 220 5.44 23.79 7.63
CA THR A 220 5.46 24.81 8.68
C THR A 220 4.04 25.07 9.14
N VAL A 221 3.80 24.88 10.43
CA VAL A 221 2.50 25.14 11.06
C VAL A 221 2.48 26.58 11.56
N TYR A 222 1.37 27.29 11.32
CA TYR A 222 1.14 28.64 11.79
C TYR A 222 -0.04 28.63 12.75
N GLY A 223 0.05 29.42 13.82
CA GLY A 223 -1.03 29.64 14.77
C GLY A 223 -1.26 31.13 14.98
N GLN A 224 -2.52 31.53 15.05
CA GLN A 224 -2.91 32.91 15.32
C GLN A 224 -3.98 32.93 16.43
N VAL A 225 -3.72 33.71 17.47
CA VAL A 225 -4.72 34.00 18.50
C VAL A 225 -5.75 34.97 17.93
N PHE A 226 -7.04 34.67 18.13
CA PHE A 226 -8.14 35.56 17.78
C PHE A 226 -9.16 35.57 18.92
N ASP A 227 -9.91 36.67 19.01
CA ASP A 227 -11.06 36.77 19.89
C ASP A 227 -12.32 36.31 19.15
N HIS A 228 -13.15 35.50 19.81
CA HIS A 228 -14.43 35.04 19.29
C HIS A 228 -15.52 35.46 20.27
N GLY A 229 -16.36 36.41 19.85
CA GLY A 229 -17.22 37.25 20.70
C GLY A 229 -18.38 36.57 21.44
N TYR A 230 -18.21 35.35 21.95
CA TYR A 230 -19.13 34.76 22.92
C TYR A 230 -18.72 35.16 24.34
N HIS A 231 -19.36 36.20 24.84
CA HIS A 231 -19.37 36.52 26.26
C HIS A 231 -20.26 35.48 26.98
N ILE A 232 -19.67 34.68 27.89
CA ILE A 232 -20.39 33.79 28.80
C ILE A 232 -20.85 34.59 30.02
#